data_AF-A0A952LCQ0-F1
#
_entry.id   AF-A0A952LCQ0-F1
#
_cell.length_a   1.000
_cell.length_b   1.000
_cell.length_c   1.000
_cell.angle_alpha   90.00
_cell.angle_beta   90.00
_cell.angle_gamma   90.00
#
_symmetry.space_group_name_H-M   'P 1'
#
loop_
_entity.id
_entity.type
_entity.pdbx_description
1 polymer ?
#
loop_
_entity_poly.entity_id
_entity_poly.type
_entity_poly.pdbx_seq_one_letter_code
_entity_poly.pdbx_strand_id
1 'polypeptide(L)'
;ALGQFMLDLHTTEHGYEEVIPPLMVRDEVLFGTNQLPKFEEDLFFTPHGDGRLGLIPTAEVPLTNLVREEITAHEKLPLRYTALTPCFRSEAGSAGRDTRGMLRQHQFYKVELVSITDQESSLAEHERMTECAEEVLKRLGLPFRTMTLCTGDMGFGARKTYDIEVWLPGQNAYREISSCSVCGDFQARRMDARYKDKDGKGNRFVHTLNGSGTAVGRALIAVIENYQNVDGSVTIPEVLRPYMGGLAKIGPK
;
A
#
# COMPACT_ATOMS: atom_id res chain seq x y z
N ALA A 1 16.51 0.45 -5.81
CA ALA A 1 16.35 1.91 -6.04
C ALA A 1 14.95 2.37 -5.67
N LEU A 2 13.92 2.20 -6.51
CA LEU A 2 12.56 2.72 -6.26
C LEU A 2 12.01 2.42 -4.86
N GLY A 3 11.93 1.14 -4.46
CA GLY A 3 11.41 0.78 -3.13
C GLY A 3 12.25 1.31 -1.97
N GLN A 4 13.56 1.49 -2.14
CA GLN A 4 14.43 2.06 -1.10
C GLN A 4 14.21 3.57 -0.98
N PHE A 5 14.13 4.28 -2.11
CA PHE A 5 13.76 5.69 -2.15
C PHE A 5 12.41 5.95 -1.45
N MET A 6 11.41 5.12 -1.73
CA MET A 6 10.09 5.20 -1.10
C MET A 6 10.16 4.99 0.41
N LEU A 7 10.88 3.95 0.87
CA LEU A 7 11.08 3.70 2.31
C LEU A 7 11.78 4.88 3.00
N ASP A 8 12.91 5.35 2.45
CA ASP A 8 13.68 6.46 3.02
C ASP A 8 12.81 7.72 3.14
N LEU A 9 12.04 8.04 2.10
CA LEU A 9 11.11 9.18 2.14
C LEU A 9 10.09 9.04 3.28
N HIS A 10 9.48 7.86 3.40
CA HIS A 10 8.41 7.66 4.38
C HIS A 10 8.90 7.60 5.83
N THR A 11 10.09 7.04 6.05
CA THR A 11 10.69 6.92 7.39
C THR A 11 11.34 8.22 7.85
N THR A 12 12.04 8.93 6.96
CA THR A 12 12.81 10.13 7.34
C THR A 12 12.00 11.42 7.28
N GLU A 13 11.03 11.55 6.36
CA GLU A 13 10.27 12.78 6.17
C GLU A 13 8.80 12.66 6.62
N HIS A 14 8.16 11.50 6.45
CA HIS A 14 6.72 11.34 6.72
C HIS A 14 6.37 10.70 8.07
N GLY A 15 7.38 10.34 8.87
CA GLY A 15 7.23 9.85 10.23
C GLY A 15 6.62 8.45 10.35
N TYR A 16 6.88 7.56 9.38
CA TYR A 16 6.52 6.15 9.47
C TYR A 16 7.63 5.33 10.13
N GLU A 17 7.25 4.37 10.96
CA GLU A 17 8.14 3.34 11.49
C GLU A 17 8.29 2.21 10.47
N GLU A 18 9.53 1.84 10.14
CA GLU A 18 9.80 0.73 9.23
C GLU A 18 9.64 -0.61 9.92
N VAL A 19 8.91 -1.53 9.28
CA VAL A 19 8.65 -2.88 9.77
C VAL A 19 8.95 -3.88 8.67
N ILE A 20 9.56 -5.02 9.04
CA ILE A 20 9.71 -6.18 8.17
C ILE A 20 8.73 -7.27 8.64
N PRO A 21 7.51 -7.33 8.09
CA PRO A 21 6.50 -8.29 8.56
C PRO A 21 6.70 -9.70 7.96
N PRO A 22 6.11 -10.73 8.58
CA PRO A 22 6.00 -12.06 7.97
C PRO A 22 5.23 -12.01 6.65
N LEU A 23 5.69 -12.81 5.67
CA LEU A 23 5.03 -12.93 4.35
C LEU A 23 3.92 -13.99 4.33
N MET A 24 3.83 -14.81 5.38
CA MET A 24 2.80 -15.83 5.56
C MET A 24 2.08 -15.56 6.88
N VAL A 25 0.75 -15.58 6.84
CA VAL A 25 -0.10 -15.25 7.98
C VAL A 25 -1.18 -16.30 8.19
N ARG A 26 -1.72 -16.37 9.41
CA ARG A 26 -2.85 -17.24 9.74
C ARG A 26 -4.18 -16.65 9.27
N ASP A 27 -5.21 -17.47 9.20
CA ASP A 27 -6.55 -17.08 8.76
C ASP A 27 -7.15 -15.95 9.64
N GLU A 28 -6.83 -15.89 10.94
CA GLU A 28 -7.32 -14.83 11.82
C GLU A 28 -6.81 -13.45 11.39
N VAL A 29 -5.56 -13.38 10.91
CA VAL A 29 -4.93 -12.15 10.42
C VAL A 29 -5.66 -11.67 9.16
N LEU A 30 -5.89 -12.58 8.21
CA LEU A 30 -6.64 -12.33 6.98
C LEU A 30 -8.10 -11.95 7.24
N PHE A 31 -8.72 -12.53 8.26
CA PHE A 31 -10.08 -12.17 8.68
C PHE A 31 -10.14 -10.74 9.21
N GLY A 32 -9.13 -10.31 9.98
CA GLY A 32 -9.04 -8.96 10.55
C GLY A 32 -9.05 -7.88 9.48
N THR A 33 -8.25 -8.06 8.44
CA THR A 33 -8.06 -7.08 7.37
C THR A 33 -8.95 -7.30 6.16
N ASN A 34 -10.03 -8.06 6.32
CA ASN A 34 -11.15 -8.24 5.38
C ASN A 34 -10.98 -9.24 4.22
N GLN A 35 -9.83 -9.89 4.08
CA GLN A 35 -9.62 -10.87 3.01
C GLN A 35 -10.50 -12.09 3.20
N LEU A 36 -10.62 -12.60 4.44
CA LEU A 36 -11.54 -13.68 4.76
C LEU A 36 -12.87 -13.18 5.34
N PRO A 37 -14.00 -13.86 5.04
CA PRO A 37 -14.12 -15.07 4.21
C PRO A 37 -14.34 -14.80 2.71
N LYS A 38 -14.54 -13.55 2.30
CA LYS A 38 -15.10 -13.21 0.98
C LYS A 38 -14.11 -13.36 -0.18
N PHE A 39 -12.83 -13.09 0.04
CA PHE A 39 -11.81 -12.98 -0.99
C PHE A 39 -10.77 -14.10 -0.88
N GLU A 40 -11.20 -15.29 -0.45
CA GLU A 40 -10.31 -16.45 -0.32
C GLU A 40 -9.67 -16.83 -1.66
N GLU A 41 -10.42 -16.72 -2.75
CA GLU A 41 -9.94 -17.04 -4.11
C GLU A 41 -8.85 -16.10 -4.61
N ASP A 42 -8.70 -14.91 -4.02
CA ASP A 42 -7.68 -13.92 -4.38
C ASP A 42 -6.30 -14.23 -3.75
N LEU A 43 -6.23 -15.23 -2.89
CA LEU A 43 -5.06 -15.55 -2.07
C LEU A 43 -4.36 -16.83 -2.52
N PHE A 44 -3.08 -16.93 -2.18
CA PHE A 44 -2.34 -18.20 -2.22
C PHE A 44 -2.22 -18.77 -0.81
N PHE A 45 -2.50 -20.05 -0.67
CA PHE A 45 -2.36 -20.78 0.60
C PHE A 45 -1.33 -21.89 0.50
N THR A 46 -0.68 -22.18 1.63
CA THR A 46 0.18 -23.35 1.81
C THR A 46 -0.29 -24.19 2.99
N PRO A 47 -0.29 -25.53 2.90
CA PRO A 47 -0.60 -26.40 4.04
C PRO A 47 0.37 -26.18 5.22
N HIS A 48 -0.15 -26.19 6.44
CA HIS A 48 0.65 -26.02 7.65
C HIS A 48 0.04 -26.78 8.84
N GLY A 49 0.61 -27.95 9.17
CA GLY A 49 0.01 -28.86 10.16
C GLY A 49 -1.39 -29.28 9.72
N ASP A 50 -2.35 -29.21 10.64
CA ASP A 50 -3.77 -29.47 10.36
C ASP A 50 -4.51 -28.27 9.73
N GLY A 51 -3.80 -27.16 9.47
CA GLY A 51 -4.36 -25.93 8.90
C GLY A 51 -3.59 -25.43 7.68
N ARG A 52 -3.60 -24.11 7.48
CA ARG A 52 -2.94 -23.42 6.37
C ARG A 52 -2.35 -22.09 6.79
N LEU A 53 -1.45 -21.57 5.96
CA LEU A 53 -1.00 -20.19 6.00
C LEU A 53 -1.28 -19.54 4.65
N GLY A 54 -1.69 -18.27 4.66
CA GLY A 54 -1.87 -17.47 3.45
C GLY A 54 -0.65 -16.59 3.18
N LEU A 55 -0.21 -16.53 1.93
CA LEU A 55 0.73 -15.49 1.49
C LEU A 55 0.03 -14.14 1.46
N ILE A 56 0.72 -13.09 1.92
CA ILE A 56 0.12 -11.77 2.05
C ILE A 56 -0.14 -11.12 0.66
N PRO A 57 -1.36 -10.61 0.39
CA PRO A 57 -1.65 -9.86 -0.84
C PRO A 57 -1.18 -8.39 -0.77
N THR A 58 -0.78 -7.95 0.42
CA THR A 58 -0.26 -6.63 0.75
C THR A 58 0.30 -6.64 2.18
N ALA A 59 1.29 -5.80 2.47
CA ALA A 59 1.78 -5.59 3.85
C ALA A 59 0.72 -4.97 4.78
N GLU A 60 -0.37 -4.38 4.26
CA GLU A 60 -1.51 -3.94 5.07
C GLU A 60 -1.98 -5.05 6.00
N VAL A 61 -2.05 -6.30 5.50
CA VAL A 61 -2.54 -7.46 6.25
C VAL A 61 -1.77 -7.63 7.57
N PRO A 62 -0.46 -7.90 7.58
CA PRO A 62 0.28 -8.04 8.83
C PRO A 62 0.45 -6.73 9.61
N LEU A 63 0.66 -5.58 8.95
CA LEU A 63 0.92 -4.32 9.64
C LEU A 63 -0.29 -3.82 10.44
N THR A 64 -1.49 -3.91 9.86
CA THR A 64 -2.73 -3.48 10.54
C THR A 64 -3.07 -4.42 11.71
N ASN A 65 -2.69 -5.69 11.61
CA ASN A 65 -2.86 -6.69 12.67
C ASN A 65 -1.84 -6.57 13.81
N LEU A 66 -0.84 -5.68 13.73
CA LEU A 66 0.07 -5.44 14.86
C LEU A 66 -0.66 -4.97 16.12
N VAL A 67 -1.81 -4.31 15.96
CA VAL A 67 -2.65 -3.80 17.07
C VAL A 67 -3.83 -4.73 17.40
N ARG A 68 -3.86 -5.95 16.85
CA ARG A 68 -4.92 -6.93 17.12
C ARG A 68 -5.01 -7.22 18.61
N GLU A 69 -6.24 -7.21 19.12
CA GLU A 69 -6.58 -7.52 20.51
C GLU A 69 -5.91 -6.57 21.54
N GLU A 70 -5.31 -5.47 21.07
CA GLU A 70 -4.64 -4.50 21.92
C GLU A 70 -5.59 -3.38 22.36
N ILE A 71 -5.28 -2.80 23.53
CA ILE A 71 -5.85 -1.53 23.99
C ILE A 71 -4.72 -0.50 24.00
N THR A 72 -4.62 0.27 22.92
CA THR A 72 -3.60 1.30 22.71
C THR A 72 -3.86 2.51 23.62
N ALA A 73 -2.79 3.10 24.16
CA ALA A 73 -2.90 4.36 24.90
C ALA A 73 -3.13 5.53 23.92
N HIS A 74 -4.05 6.45 24.21
CA HIS A 74 -4.42 7.52 23.28
C HIS A 74 -3.21 8.37 22.85
N GLU A 75 -2.30 8.65 23.78
CA GLU A 75 -1.12 9.47 23.56
C GLU A 75 -0.11 8.86 22.57
N LYS A 76 -0.24 7.57 22.25
CA LYS A 76 0.58 6.89 21.23
C LYS A 76 0.00 7.03 19.82
N LEU A 77 -1.25 7.47 19.68
CA LEU A 77 -1.89 7.63 18.38
C LEU A 77 -1.52 8.99 17.75
N PRO A 78 -1.31 9.06 16.43
CA PRO A 78 -1.40 7.95 15.47
C PRO A 78 -0.14 7.07 15.45
N LEU A 79 -0.33 5.75 15.33
CA LEU A 79 0.74 4.82 14.98
C LEU A 79 0.85 4.76 13.46
N ARG A 80 2.07 4.78 12.92
CA ARG A 80 2.34 4.83 11.48
C ARG A 80 3.41 3.81 11.13
N TYR A 81 3.08 2.85 10.27
CA TYR A 81 3.98 1.78 9.86
C TYR A 81 4.18 1.78 8.34
N THR A 82 5.39 1.48 7.89
CA THR A 82 5.69 1.23 6.48
C THR A 82 6.50 -0.04 6.30
N ALA A 83 6.30 -0.71 5.18
CA ALA A 83 7.06 -1.91 4.83
C ALA A 83 7.20 -2.05 3.31
N LEU A 84 8.38 -2.47 2.86
CA LEU A 84 8.61 -2.95 1.50
C LEU A 84 8.51 -4.47 1.48
N THR A 85 7.46 -5.02 0.88
CA THR A 85 7.27 -6.47 0.80
C THR A 85 6.96 -6.93 -0.62
N PRO A 86 7.30 -8.19 -0.97
CA PRO A 86 6.58 -8.87 -2.02
C PRO A 86 5.10 -9.06 -1.60
N CYS A 87 4.21 -8.97 -2.58
CA CYS A 87 2.76 -9.11 -2.45
C CYS A 87 2.31 -10.19 -3.42
N PHE A 88 1.39 -11.06 -2.99
CA PHE A 88 0.96 -12.23 -3.75
C PHE A 88 -0.55 -12.23 -3.99
N ARG A 89 -0.98 -12.25 -5.25
CA ARG A 89 -2.41 -12.26 -5.63
C ARG A 89 -2.68 -13.31 -6.70
N SER A 90 -3.74 -14.09 -6.53
CA SER A 90 -4.10 -15.11 -7.52
C SER A 90 -4.57 -14.50 -8.84
N GLU A 91 -5.04 -13.25 -8.82
CA GLU A 91 -5.62 -12.56 -9.97
C GLU A 91 -6.80 -13.33 -10.60
N ALA A 92 -7.54 -14.07 -9.76
CA ALA A 92 -8.74 -14.80 -10.16
C ALA A 92 -9.72 -13.89 -10.90
N GLY A 93 -10.33 -14.39 -11.98
CA GLY A 93 -11.27 -13.61 -12.80
C GLY A 93 -10.66 -12.56 -13.73
N SER A 94 -9.32 -12.40 -13.77
CA SER A 94 -8.64 -11.39 -14.61
C SER A 94 -8.08 -11.96 -15.93
N ALA A 95 -8.52 -13.14 -16.35
CA ALA A 95 -8.04 -13.80 -17.56
C ALA A 95 -8.18 -12.90 -18.80
N GLY A 96 -7.06 -12.63 -19.47
CA GLY A 96 -7.02 -11.82 -20.70
C GLY A 96 -6.94 -10.30 -20.51
N ARG A 97 -7.03 -9.79 -19.28
CA ARG A 97 -6.90 -8.35 -18.98
C ARG A 97 -5.50 -8.03 -18.46
N ASP A 98 -4.82 -7.07 -19.09
CA ASP A 98 -3.48 -6.59 -18.69
C ASP A 98 -2.40 -7.70 -18.58
N THR A 99 -2.54 -8.76 -19.37
CA THR A 99 -1.65 -9.95 -19.31
C THR A 99 -0.26 -9.72 -19.88
N ARG A 100 -0.05 -8.64 -20.65
CA ARG A 100 1.25 -8.29 -21.24
C ARG A 100 1.98 -7.28 -20.34
N GLY A 101 3.20 -7.62 -19.94
CA GLY A 101 4.08 -6.72 -19.18
C GLY A 101 4.02 -6.98 -17.67
N MET A 102 4.19 -5.92 -16.87
CA MET A 102 4.31 -5.99 -15.41
C MET A 102 3.15 -5.31 -14.66
N LEU A 103 2.07 -4.94 -15.35
CA LEU A 103 0.98 -4.17 -14.74
C LEU A 103 0.13 -5.04 -13.78
N ARG A 104 -0.07 -6.31 -14.14
CA ARG A 104 -0.79 -7.32 -13.37
C ARG A 104 0.07 -8.59 -13.30
N GLN A 105 0.48 -8.97 -12.10
CA GLN A 105 1.37 -10.11 -11.85
C GLN A 105 0.91 -10.83 -10.57
N HIS A 106 1.19 -12.13 -10.48
CA HIS A 106 0.92 -12.89 -9.25
C HIS A 106 1.82 -12.47 -8.09
N GLN A 107 3.01 -11.94 -8.40
CA GLN A 107 3.94 -11.39 -7.43
C GLN A 107 4.41 -10.01 -7.88
N PHE A 108 4.35 -9.04 -6.98
CA PHE A 108 4.89 -7.70 -7.19
C PHE A 108 5.41 -7.12 -5.87
N TYR A 109 6.29 -6.13 -5.91
CA TYR A 109 6.74 -5.42 -4.71
C TYR A 109 5.92 -4.15 -4.49
N LYS A 110 5.67 -3.82 -3.22
CA LYS A 110 4.97 -2.60 -2.81
C LYS A 110 5.57 -2.06 -1.53
N VAL A 111 5.70 -0.74 -1.46
CA VAL A 111 5.87 -0.03 -0.18
C VAL A 111 4.50 0.33 0.33
N GLU A 112 4.11 -0.20 1.49
CA GLU A 112 2.82 0.07 2.10
C GLU A 112 2.94 1.13 3.18
N LEU A 113 1.88 1.92 3.34
CA LEU A 113 1.65 2.83 4.44
C LEU A 113 0.43 2.35 5.23
N VAL A 114 0.56 2.18 6.54
CA VAL A 114 -0.54 1.86 7.44
C VAL A 114 -0.57 2.88 8.57
N SER A 115 -1.75 3.41 8.88
CA SER A 115 -1.95 4.28 10.03
C SER A 115 -3.07 3.74 10.92
N ILE A 116 -2.82 3.74 12.23
CA ILE A 116 -3.80 3.46 13.27
C ILE A 116 -4.06 4.75 14.05
N THR A 117 -5.30 5.20 14.08
CA THR A 117 -5.66 6.52 14.62
C THR A 117 -6.81 6.43 15.62
N ASP A 118 -7.04 7.52 16.35
CA ASP A 118 -8.34 7.77 16.97
C ASP A 118 -9.40 8.08 15.89
N GLN A 119 -10.66 8.25 16.30
CA GLN A 119 -11.76 8.42 15.35
C GLN A 119 -11.78 9.84 14.77
N GLU A 120 -11.36 10.81 15.56
CA GLU A 120 -11.42 12.24 15.27
C GLU A 120 -10.36 12.66 14.24
N SER A 121 -9.18 12.04 14.29
CA SER A 121 -8.05 12.36 13.42
C SER A 121 -8.03 11.55 12.12
N SER A 122 -8.86 10.50 11.97
CA SER A 122 -8.73 9.56 10.86
C SER A 122 -8.88 10.19 9.48
N LEU A 123 -9.80 11.14 9.31
CA LEU A 123 -10.00 11.78 8.00
C LEU A 123 -8.83 12.71 7.65
N ALA A 124 -8.28 13.43 8.63
CA ALA A 124 -7.08 14.24 8.41
C ALA A 124 -5.86 13.37 8.08
N GLU A 125 -5.73 12.21 8.74
CA GLU A 125 -4.68 11.23 8.42
C GLU A 125 -4.86 10.62 7.02
N HIS A 126 -6.10 10.45 6.54
CA HIS A 126 -6.37 9.96 5.17
C HIS A 126 -5.88 10.93 4.11
N GLU A 127 -6.16 12.23 4.26
CA GLU A 127 -5.65 13.26 3.34
C GLU A 127 -4.11 13.31 3.41
N ARG A 128 -3.51 13.32 4.61
CA ARG A 128 -2.05 13.28 4.80
C ARG A 128 -1.39 12.06 4.15
N MET A 129 -1.96 10.86 4.35
CA MET A 129 -1.45 9.62 3.76
C MET A 129 -1.50 9.67 2.23
N THR A 130 -2.55 10.25 1.66
CA THR A 130 -2.68 10.44 0.22
C THR A 130 -1.60 11.38 -0.30
N GLU A 131 -1.37 12.51 0.37
CA GLU A 131 -0.27 13.43 0.06
C GLU A 131 1.11 12.75 0.14
N CYS A 132 1.32 11.87 1.13
CA CYS A 132 2.56 11.09 1.25
C CYS A 132 2.81 10.20 0.02
N ALA A 133 1.77 9.56 -0.51
CA ALA A 133 1.87 8.74 -1.71
C ALA A 133 2.04 9.59 -2.99
N GLU A 134 1.38 10.75 -3.07
CA GLU A 134 1.59 11.70 -4.17
C GLU A 134 3.00 12.26 -4.21
N GLU A 135 3.62 12.51 -3.05
CA GLU A 135 4.97 13.07 -2.96
C GLU A 135 6.01 12.17 -3.63
N VAL A 136 5.82 10.84 -3.59
CA VAL A 136 6.64 9.89 -4.35
C VAL A 136 6.61 10.21 -5.84
N LEU A 137 5.43 10.47 -6.41
CA LEU A 137 5.27 10.78 -7.83
C LEU A 137 5.79 12.18 -8.17
N LYS A 138 5.59 13.17 -7.28
CA LYS A 138 6.14 14.53 -7.42
C LYS A 138 7.67 14.50 -7.48
N ARG A 139 8.33 13.82 -6.54
CA ARG A 139 9.79 13.64 -6.48
C ARG A 139 10.34 12.88 -7.70
N LEU A 140 9.59 11.90 -8.21
CA LEU A 140 9.93 11.17 -9.43
C LEU A 140 9.60 11.94 -10.72
N GLY A 141 8.98 13.13 -10.64
CA GLY A 141 8.59 13.91 -11.81
C GLY A 141 7.57 13.22 -12.71
N LEU A 142 6.69 12.39 -12.15
CA LEU A 142 5.69 11.63 -12.90
C LEU A 142 4.34 12.36 -12.91
N PRO A 143 3.72 12.62 -14.08
CA PRO A 143 2.38 13.19 -14.14
C PRO A 143 1.35 12.22 -13.57
N PHE A 144 0.46 12.71 -12.71
CA PHE A 144 -0.58 11.90 -12.08
C PHE A 144 -1.87 12.70 -11.85
N ARG A 145 -2.94 11.99 -11.52
CA ARG A 145 -4.20 12.55 -11.01
C ARG A 145 -4.69 11.75 -9.82
N THR A 146 -5.42 12.39 -8.92
CA THR A 146 -6.02 11.76 -7.74
C THR A 146 -7.54 11.75 -7.88
N MET A 147 -8.13 10.57 -7.77
CA MET A 147 -9.55 10.31 -8.01
C MET A 147 -10.21 9.86 -6.71
N THR A 148 -11.34 10.46 -6.35
CA THR A 148 -12.20 9.88 -5.30
C THR A 148 -13.03 8.77 -5.90
N LEU A 149 -12.97 7.57 -5.34
CA LEU A 149 -13.78 6.46 -5.85
C LEU A 149 -15.26 6.65 -5.55
N CYS A 150 -16.11 6.23 -6.50
CA CYS A 150 -17.55 6.20 -6.29
C CYS A 150 -17.92 4.96 -5.46
N THR A 151 -19.13 4.93 -4.91
CA THR A 151 -19.57 3.86 -4.00
C THR A 151 -19.55 2.46 -4.61
N GLY A 152 -19.68 2.34 -5.93
CA GLY A 152 -19.67 1.06 -6.64
C GLY A 152 -18.27 0.48 -6.89
N ASP A 153 -17.22 1.29 -6.74
CA ASP A 153 -15.83 0.92 -7.04
C ASP A 153 -14.94 0.88 -5.79
N MET A 154 -15.50 1.18 -4.61
CA MET A 154 -14.76 1.10 -3.34
C MET A 154 -14.55 -0.35 -2.90
N GLY A 155 -13.39 -0.60 -2.30
CA GLY A 155 -13.08 -1.87 -1.65
C GLY A 155 -14.01 -2.16 -0.45
N PHE A 156 -14.24 -3.44 -0.18
CA PHE A 156 -15.26 -3.90 0.78
C PHE A 156 -15.13 -3.32 2.20
N GLY A 157 -13.90 -3.10 2.68
CA GLY A 157 -13.65 -2.55 4.01
C GLY A 157 -13.46 -1.04 4.07
N ALA A 158 -13.51 -0.33 2.93
CA ALA A 158 -13.23 1.11 2.87
C ALA A 158 -14.51 1.94 3.10
N ARG A 159 -14.36 3.04 3.83
CA ARG A 159 -15.40 4.09 3.95
C ARG A 159 -15.22 5.21 2.93
N LYS A 160 -13.97 5.46 2.53
CA LYS A 160 -13.58 6.39 1.46
C LYS A 160 -12.21 5.95 0.92
N THR A 161 -12.05 6.05 -0.40
CA THR A 161 -10.81 5.70 -1.10
C THR A 161 -10.44 6.78 -2.10
N TYR A 162 -9.15 7.10 -2.15
CA TYR A 162 -8.54 7.84 -3.23
C TYR A 162 -7.64 6.92 -4.04
N ASP A 163 -7.83 6.91 -5.35
CA ASP A 163 -6.90 6.27 -6.28
C ASP A 163 -6.02 7.34 -6.91
N ILE A 164 -4.71 7.11 -6.83
CA ILE A 164 -3.72 7.93 -7.54
C ILE A 164 -3.38 7.18 -8.81
N GLU A 165 -3.58 7.84 -9.94
CA GLU A 165 -3.33 7.27 -11.27
C GLU A 165 -2.19 8.02 -11.95
N VAL A 166 -1.19 7.27 -12.42
CA VAL A 166 -0.02 7.81 -13.13
C VAL A 166 -0.20 7.74 -14.64
N TRP A 167 0.30 8.75 -15.35
CA TRP A 167 0.27 8.77 -16.81
C TRP A 167 1.23 7.73 -17.40
N LEU A 168 0.71 6.89 -18.30
CA LEU A 168 1.49 5.93 -19.08
C LEU A 168 1.44 6.28 -20.57
N PRO A 169 2.47 6.95 -21.12
CA PRO A 169 2.53 7.37 -22.53
C PRO A 169 2.26 6.24 -23.53
N GLY A 170 2.78 5.04 -23.29
CA GLY A 170 2.61 3.89 -24.18
C GLY A 170 1.18 3.37 -24.24
N GLN A 171 0.37 3.66 -23.22
CA GLN A 171 -1.05 3.32 -23.16
C GLN A 171 -1.98 4.49 -23.45
N ASN A 172 -1.43 5.72 -23.57
CA ASN A 172 -2.20 6.95 -23.70
C ASN A 172 -3.33 7.08 -22.66
N ALA A 173 -3.01 6.70 -21.41
CA ALA A 173 -3.98 6.63 -20.32
C ALA A 173 -3.34 6.84 -18.96
N TYR A 174 -4.15 7.28 -17.98
CA TYR A 174 -3.82 7.19 -16.57
C TYR A 174 -4.13 5.77 -16.05
N ARG A 175 -3.22 5.21 -15.26
CA ARG A 175 -3.38 3.90 -14.60
C ARG A 175 -3.11 4.03 -13.11
N GLU A 176 -3.95 3.38 -12.30
CA GLU A 176 -3.78 3.31 -10.86
C GLU A 176 -2.34 2.87 -10.50
N ILE A 177 -1.70 3.59 -9.59
CA ILE A 177 -0.38 3.27 -9.02
C ILE A 177 -0.43 3.19 -7.48
N SER A 178 -1.44 3.82 -6.88
CA SER A 178 -1.73 3.75 -5.45
C SER A 178 -3.23 3.85 -5.21
N SER A 179 -3.68 3.17 -4.15
CA SER A 179 -5.00 3.32 -3.57
C SER A 179 -4.83 3.58 -2.08
N CYS A 180 -5.43 4.67 -1.58
CA CYS A 180 -5.37 5.13 -0.20
C CYS A 180 -6.77 5.14 0.41
N SER A 181 -6.99 4.37 1.47
CA SER A 181 -8.30 4.12 2.06
C SER A 181 -8.34 4.41 3.56
N VAL A 182 -9.47 4.97 4.00
CA VAL A 182 -9.87 4.97 5.41
C VAL A 182 -10.95 3.91 5.64
N CYS A 183 -10.67 2.94 6.49
CA CYS A 183 -11.59 1.84 6.82
C CYS A 183 -12.47 2.14 8.03
N GLY A 184 -12.18 3.24 8.74
CA GLY A 184 -12.79 3.53 10.03
C GLY A 184 -12.55 2.38 11.01
N ASP A 185 -13.57 2.02 11.79
CA ASP A 185 -13.52 0.94 12.77
C ASP A 185 -13.79 -0.46 12.19
N PHE A 186 -13.90 -0.62 10.86
CA PHE A 186 -14.31 -1.89 10.24
C PHE A 186 -13.33 -3.03 10.55
N GLN A 187 -12.05 -2.81 10.27
CA GLN A 187 -10.99 -3.79 10.57
C GLN A 187 -10.77 -3.89 12.09
N ALA A 188 -10.79 -2.75 12.80
CA ALA A 188 -10.60 -2.71 14.25
C ALA A 188 -11.60 -3.59 15.01
N ARG A 189 -12.87 -3.62 14.60
CA ARG A 189 -13.89 -4.51 15.19
C ARG A 189 -13.61 -5.99 14.97
N ARG A 190 -13.10 -6.36 13.79
CA ARG A 190 -12.69 -7.75 13.48
C ARG A 190 -11.43 -8.17 14.22
N MET A 191 -10.61 -7.20 14.59
CA MET A 191 -9.35 -7.39 15.31
C MET A 191 -9.47 -7.22 16.82
N ASP A 192 -10.63 -6.81 17.35
CA ASP A 192 -10.80 -6.30 18.72
C ASP A 192 -9.75 -5.24 19.14
N ALA A 193 -9.32 -4.41 18.18
CA ALA A 193 -8.28 -3.39 18.36
C ALA A 193 -8.88 -2.08 18.87
N ARG A 194 -8.48 -1.63 20.05
CA ARG A 194 -9.09 -0.52 20.76
C ARG A 194 -8.06 0.49 21.24
N TYR A 195 -8.52 1.66 21.67
CA TYR A 195 -7.73 2.63 22.40
C TYR A 195 -8.48 3.14 23.63
N LYS A 196 -7.75 3.58 24.65
CA LYS A 196 -8.33 4.24 25.83
C LYS A 196 -8.83 5.62 25.45
N ASP A 197 -10.08 5.94 25.76
CA ASP A 197 -10.62 7.27 25.51
C ASP A 197 -9.91 8.34 26.37
N LYS A 198 -9.92 9.61 25.93
CA LYS A 198 -9.21 10.72 26.60
C LYS A 198 -9.61 10.90 28.07
N ASP A 199 -10.86 10.60 28.38
CA ASP A 199 -11.42 10.70 29.73
C ASP A 199 -11.19 9.44 30.57
N GLY A 200 -10.58 8.38 30.00
CA GLY A 200 -10.33 7.10 30.67
C GLY A 200 -11.59 6.29 31.02
N LYS A 201 -12.78 6.74 30.60
CA LYS A 201 -14.08 6.16 30.96
C LYS A 201 -14.52 4.99 30.09
N GLY A 202 -13.70 4.56 29.13
CA GLY A 202 -14.00 3.44 28.26
C GLY A 202 -12.95 3.24 27.17
N ASN A 203 -13.14 2.17 26.41
CA ASN A 203 -12.33 1.87 25.24
C ASN A 203 -13.16 2.09 23.97
N ARG A 204 -12.54 2.70 22.95
CA ARG A 204 -13.14 2.90 21.62
C ARG A 204 -12.35 2.10 20.60
N PHE A 205 -12.99 1.65 19.53
CA PHE A 205 -12.27 1.03 18.41
C PHE A 205 -11.44 2.09 17.70
N VAL A 206 -10.18 1.75 17.38
CA VAL A 206 -9.30 2.57 16.55
C VAL A 206 -9.88 2.71 15.15
N HIS A 207 -9.47 3.74 14.43
CA HIS A 207 -9.62 3.78 12.98
C HIS A 207 -8.35 3.26 12.30
N THR A 208 -8.56 2.60 11.17
CA THR A 208 -7.49 1.96 10.38
C THR A 208 -7.46 2.58 9.00
N LEU A 209 -6.25 2.85 8.50
CA LEU A 209 -6.00 3.41 7.18
C LEU A 209 -4.85 2.67 6.53
N ASN A 210 -4.91 2.54 5.22
CA ASN A 210 -3.84 1.98 4.41
C ASN A 210 -3.71 2.71 3.07
N GLY A 211 -2.50 2.75 2.54
CA GLY A 211 -2.18 3.40 1.29
C GLY A 211 -0.94 2.82 0.65
N SER A 212 -0.90 2.76 -0.67
CA SER A 212 0.32 2.34 -1.38
C SER A 212 1.27 3.54 -1.54
N GLY A 213 2.52 3.44 -1.09
CA GLY A 213 3.54 4.50 -1.20
C GLY A 213 4.74 4.19 -2.10
N THR A 214 4.69 3.47 -3.22
CA THR A 214 3.59 3.04 -4.09
C THR A 214 3.84 1.59 -4.55
N ALA A 215 3.04 1.05 -5.48
CA ALA A 215 3.34 -0.24 -6.10
C ALA A 215 4.62 -0.14 -6.97
N VAL A 216 5.72 -0.73 -6.51
CA VAL A 216 7.07 -0.57 -7.10
C VAL A 216 7.12 -1.01 -8.56
N GLY A 217 6.42 -2.10 -8.90
CA GLY A 217 6.34 -2.57 -10.29
C GLY A 217 5.66 -1.57 -11.22
N ARG A 218 4.55 -0.96 -10.78
CA ARG A 218 3.84 0.06 -11.57
C ARG A 218 4.65 1.37 -11.66
N ALA A 219 5.33 1.75 -10.58
CA ALA A 219 6.27 2.88 -10.60
C ALA A 219 7.42 2.67 -11.60
N LEU A 220 7.94 1.44 -11.70
CA LEU A 220 8.97 1.10 -12.69
C LEU A 220 8.46 1.27 -14.12
N ILE A 221 7.24 0.81 -14.42
CA ILE A 221 6.62 1.03 -15.74
C ILE A 221 6.51 2.52 -16.03
N ALA A 222 6.00 3.31 -15.08
CA ALA A 222 5.83 4.75 -15.25
C ALA A 222 7.17 5.47 -15.48
N VAL A 223 8.22 5.13 -14.74
CA VAL A 223 9.56 5.68 -14.96
C VAL A 223 10.08 5.30 -16.35
N ILE A 224 10.00 4.03 -16.74
CA ILE A 224 10.47 3.59 -18.06
C ILE A 224 9.75 4.33 -19.18
N GLU A 225 8.42 4.41 -19.14
CA GLU A 225 7.65 5.01 -20.23
C GLU A 225 7.80 6.54 -20.30
N ASN A 226 7.87 7.24 -19.16
CA ASN A 226 7.97 8.70 -19.13
C ASN A 226 9.40 9.22 -19.33
N TYR A 227 10.41 8.40 -19.04
CA TYR A 227 11.83 8.78 -19.17
C TYR A 227 12.56 8.09 -20.33
N GLN A 228 11.84 7.43 -21.23
CA GLN A 228 12.44 6.84 -22.44
C GLN A 228 13.01 7.93 -23.37
N ASN A 229 14.13 7.63 -24.01
CA ASN A 229 14.75 8.46 -25.03
C ASN A 229 14.59 7.80 -26.42
N VAL A 230 14.85 8.57 -27.48
CA VAL A 230 14.72 8.13 -28.88
C VAL A 230 15.57 6.89 -29.20
N ASP A 231 16.73 6.73 -28.55
CA ASP A 231 17.64 5.59 -28.72
C ASP A 231 17.22 4.33 -27.92
N GLY A 232 16.05 4.33 -27.27
CA GLY A 232 15.52 3.20 -26.49
C GLY A 232 16.10 3.08 -25.08
N SER A 233 16.98 4.00 -24.68
CA SER A 233 17.45 4.11 -23.31
C SER A 233 16.43 4.84 -22.40
N VAL A 234 16.64 4.77 -21.09
CA VAL A 234 15.81 5.43 -20.08
C VAL A 234 16.70 6.34 -19.22
N THR A 235 16.33 7.62 -19.15
CA THR A 235 16.96 8.58 -18.24
C THR A 235 16.54 8.27 -16.80
N ILE A 236 17.49 8.21 -15.87
CA ILE A 236 17.18 7.93 -14.46
C ILE A 236 16.73 9.24 -13.77
N PRO A 237 15.53 9.27 -13.14
CA PRO A 237 15.09 10.40 -12.32
C PRO A 237 16.15 10.80 -11.30
N GLU A 238 16.37 12.09 -11.09
CA GLU A 238 17.48 12.59 -10.28
C GLU A 238 17.47 12.03 -8.85
N VAL A 239 16.28 11.94 -8.24
CA VAL A 239 16.07 11.39 -6.90
C VAL A 239 16.48 9.92 -6.76
N LEU A 240 16.56 9.16 -7.86
CA LEU A 240 16.96 7.75 -7.85
C LEU A 240 18.47 7.56 -8.06
N ARG A 241 19.20 8.55 -8.58
CA ARG A 241 20.63 8.41 -8.91
C ARG A 241 21.49 8.04 -7.69
N PRO A 242 21.27 8.59 -6.48
CA PRO A 242 22.02 8.17 -5.29
C PRO A 242 21.86 6.67 -4.98
N TYR A 243 20.68 6.11 -5.22
CA TYR A 243 20.37 4.68 -5.03
C TYR A 243 20.88 3.78 -6.18
N MET A 244 21.47 4.37 -7.21
CA MET A 244 21.97 3.68 -8.40
C MET A 244 23.45 4.00 -8.66
N GLY A 245 24.20 4.40 -7.63
CA GLY A 245 25.63 4.69 -7.72
C GLY A 245 25.96 5.88 -8.63
N GLY A 246 25.05 6.86 -8.73
CA GLY A 246 25.22 8.04 -9.58
C GLY A 246 24.91 7.81 -11.05
N LEU A 247 24.43 6.62 -11.44
CA LEU A 247 24.07 6.33 -12.82
C LEU A 247 22.97 7.30 -13.30
N ALA A 248 23.18 7.93 -14.46
CA ALA A 248 22.22 8.89 -15.02
C ALA A 248 21.27 8.28 -16.06
N LYS A 249 21.59 7.11 -16.61
CA LYS A 249 20.90 6.52 -17.76
C LYS A 249 21.02 4.98 -17.75
N ILE A 250 19.97 4.28 -18.14
CA ILE A 250 19.94 2.83 -18.39
C ILE A 250 19.69 2.63 -19.88
N GLY A 251 20.35 1.68 -20.55
CA GLY A 251 20.12 1.42 -21.97
C GLY A 251 20.78 0.13 -22.43
N PRO A 252 20.50 -0.30 -23.67
CA PRO A 252 21.19 -1.46 -24.23
C PRO A 252 22.71 -1.24 -24.18
N LYS A 253 23.43 -2.32 -23.84
CA LYS A 253 24.89 -2.36 -24.00
C LYS A 253 25.24 -2.32 -25.48
#